data_AF-A0A6J4QYU5-F1
#
_entry.id   AF-A0A6J4QYU5-F1
#
_cell.length_a   1.000
_cell.length_b   1.000
_cell.length_c   1.000
_cell.angle_alpha   90.00
_cell.angle_beta   90.00
_cell.angle_gamma   90.00
#
_symmetry.space_group_name_H-M   'P 1'
#
loop_
_entity.id
_entity.type
_entity.pdbx_description
1 polymer ?
#
loop_
_entity_poly.entity_id
_entity_poly.type
_entity_poly.pdbx_seq_one_letter_code
_entity_poly.pdbx_strand_id
1 'polypeptide(L)' 'MAAESLGVELGQIRLVAAHGWDVTGAIRAGCAAAFVARPGKVLNPLAESPDVVGADLGEVTDQIIEVETQ' A
#
# COMPACT_ATOMS: atom_id res chain seq x y z
N MET A 1 7.20 8.47 13.39
CA MET A 1 6.54 7.66 12.31
C MET A 1 6.03 8.59 11.20
N ALA A 2 5.75 8.10 9.98
CA ALA A 2 5.22 8.95 8.90
C ALA A 2 3.89 9.65 9.29
N ALA A 3 2.97 8.89 9.89
CA ALA A 3 1.71 9.41 10.43
C ALA A 3 1.91 10.56 11.44
N GLU A 4 2.84 10.39 12.38
CA GLU A 4 3.22 11.41 13.38
C GLU A 4 3.79 12.67 12.74
N SER A 5 4.67 12.54 11.73
CA SER A 5 5.23 13.70 11.01
C SER A 5 4.17 14.47 10.22
N LEU A 6 3.11 13.79 9.80
CA LEU A 6 1.99 14.37 9.07
C LEU A 6 0.84 14.81 10.00
N GLY A 7 0.88 14.48 11.29
CA GLY A 7 -0.18 14.78 12.25
C GLY A 7 -1.50 14.08 11.96
N VAL A 8 -1.46 12.86 11.41
CA VAL A 8 -2.65 12.06 11.04
C VAL A 8 -2.64 10.69 11.71
N GLU A 9 -3.78 10.02 11.75
CA GLU A 9 -3.89 8.65 12.25
C GLU A 9 -3.28 7.63 11.29
N LEU A 10 -2.86 6.46 11.79
CA LEU A 10 -2.27 5.40 10.96
C LEU A 10 -3.21 4.94 9.83
N GLY A 11 -4.52 4.86 10.11
CA GLY A 11 -5.53 4.52 9.11
C GLY A 11 -5.72 5.56 8.01
N GLN A 12 -5.12 6.75 8.13
CA GLN A 12 -5.11 7.80 7.11
C GLN A 12 -3.83 7.78 6.26
N ILE A 13 -2.95 6.80 6.48
CA ILE A 13 -1.73 6.62 5.69
C ILE A 13 -1.91 5.42 4.76
N ARG A 14 -1.53 5.62 3.49
CA ARG A 14 -1.34 4.54 2.52
C ARG A 14 0.13 4.45 2.13
N LEU A 15 0.73 3.29 2.32
CA LEU A 15 2.06 3.00 1.80
C LEU A 15 1.96 2.53 0.34
N VAL A 16 2.74 3.10 -0.58
CA VAL A 16 2.90 2.60 -1.95
C VAL A 16 4.29 1.99 -2.10
N ALA A 17 4.39 0.68 -2.36
CA ALA A 17 5.68 -0.01 -2.43
C ALA A 17 5.70 -1.17 -3.42
N ALA A 18 6.88 -1.46 -3.98
CA ALA A 18 7.11 -2.66 -4.79
C ALA A 18 7.59 -3.85 -3.95
N HIS A 19 8.04 -3.63 -2.71
CA HIS A 19 8.55 -4.70 -1.86
C HIS A 19 7.43 -5.28 -1.01
N GLY A 20 7.18 -6.59 -1.10
CA GLY A 20 6.11 -7.24 -0.34
C GLY A 20 6.28 -7.14 1.18
N TRP A 21 7.52 -7.05 1.68
CA TRP A 21 7.79 -6.87 3.12
C TRP A 21 7.43 -5.46 3.61
N ASP A 22 7.61 -4.43 2.79
CA ASP A 22 7.16 -3.06 3.07
C ASP A 22 5.62 -3.01 3.15
N VAL A 23 4.94 -3.60 2.15
CA VAL A 23 3.47 -3.71 2.10
C VAL A 23 2.94 -4.45 3.34
N THR A 24 3.51 -5.60 3.67
CA THR A 24 3.12 -6.39 4.85
C THR A 24 3.34 -5.59 6.14
N GLY A 25 4.44 -4.83 6.22
CA GLY A 25 4.76 -4.00 7.37
C GLY A 25 3.73 -2.88 7.58
N ALA A 26 3.34 -2.20 6.51
CA ALA A 26 2.32 -1.14 6.56
C ALA A 26 0.96 -1.67 7.03
N ILE A 27 0.48 -2.77 6.44
CA ILE A 27 -0.80 -3.37 6.83
C ILE A 27 -0.77 -3.76 8.32
N ARG A 28 0.30 -4.40 8.79
CA ARG A 28 0.46 -4.75 10.21
C ARG A 28 0.57 -3.56 11.14
N ALA A 29 1.03 -2.42 10.66
CA ALA A 29 1.06 -1.17 11.40
C ALA A 29 -0.31 -0.47 11.46
N GLY A 30 -1.33 -0.96 10.75
CA GLY A 30 -2.66 -0.35 10.67
C GLY A 30 -2.80 0.72 9.58
N CYS A 31 -1.86 0.77 8.63
CA CYS A 31 -1.96 1.60 7.44
C CYS A 31 -2.64 0.84 6.29
N ALA A 32 -3.23 1.57 5.35
CA ALA A 32 -3.54 1.02 4.03
C ALA A 32 -2.23 0.78 3.24
N ALA A 33 -2.27 -0.05 2.19
CA ALA A 33 -1.10 -0.28 1.35
C ALA A 33 -1.48 -0.51 -0.12
N ALA A 34 -0.58 -0.15 -1.02
CA ALA A 34 -0.68 -0.41 -2.44
C ALA A 34 0.60 -1.07 -2.95
N PHE A 35 0.46 -2.17 -3.68
CA PHE A 35 1.58 -2.84 -4.32
C PHE A 35 1.71 -2.39 -5.77
N VAL A 36 2.89 -1.87 -6.12
CA VAL A 36 3.25 -1.58 -7.51
C VAL A 36 4.16 -2.66 -8.06
N ALA A 37 3.69 -3.40 -9.06
CA ALA A 37 4.44 -4.52 -9.63
C ALA A 37 5.76 -4.06 -10.25
N ARG A 38 6.83 -4.78 -9.94
CA ARG A 38 8.16 -4.60 -10.54
C ARG A 38 8.78 -5.98 -10.79
N PRO A 39 9.62 -6.14 -11.83
CA PRO A 39 10.25 -7.42 -12.13
C PRO A 39 10.96 -8.03 -10.91
N GLY A 40 10.66 -9.30 -10.61
CA GLY A 40 11.23 -10.03 -9.49
C GLY A 40 10.71 -9.64 -8.10
N LYS A 41 9.68 -8.80 -8.01
CA LYS A 41 9.02 -8.47 -6.76
C LYS A 41 7.67 -9.16 -6.66
N VAL A 42 7.39 -9.72 -5.49
CA VAL A 42 6.17 -10.47 -5.20
C VAL A 42 5.63 -10.07 -3.83
N LEU A 43 4.31 -10.18 -3.68
CA LEU A 43 3.65 -10.12 -2.38
C LEU A 43 4.03 -11.34 -1.54
N ASN A 44 3.92 -11.20 -0.22
CA ASN A 44 4.09 -12.33 0.69
C ASN A 44 2.80 -13.20 0.63
N PRO A 45 2.87 -14.46 0.17
CA PRO A 45 1.68 -15.30 0.00
C PRO A 45 1.00 -15.70 1.33
N LEU A 46 1.66 -15.46 2.47
CA LEU A 46 1.14 -15.74 3.80
C LEU A 46 0.68 -14.48 4.55
N ALA A 47 0.85 -13.30 3.95
CA ALA A 47 0.40 -12.04 4.51
C ALA A 47 -0.98 -11.66 3.97
N GLU A 48 -1.64 -10.76 4.68
CA GLU A 48 -2.79 -10.04 4.13
C GLU A 48 -2.39 -9.26 2.88
N SER A 49 -3.20 -9.37 1.83
CA SER A 49 -3.00 -8.65 0.58
C SER A 49 -3.38 -7.18 0.74
N PRO A 50 -2.66 -6.25 0.10
CA PRO A 50 -3.12 -4.88 -0.02
C PRO A 50 -4.43 -4.83 -0.81
N ASP A 51 -5.24 -3.83 -0.52
CA ASP A 51 -6.48 -3.51 -1.23
C ASP A 51 -6.22 -2.90 -2.62
N VAL A 52 -5.01 -2.42 -2.89
CA VAL A 52 -4.58 -1.90 -4.21
C VAL A 52 -3.37 -2.66 -4.75
N VAL A 53 -3.47 -3.13 -6.00
CA VAL A 53 -2.39 -3.84 -6.72
C VAL A 53 -2.41 -3.39 -8.18
N GLY A 54 -1.33 -2.78 -8.67
CA GLY A 54 -1.24 -2.34 -10.06
C GLY A 54 0.07 -2.73 -10.74
N ALA A 55 0.05 -2.86 -12.07
CA ALA A 55 1.22 -3.18 -12.88
C ALA A 55 2.24 -2.03 -12.92
N ASP A 56 1.77 -0.79 -12.76
CA ASP A 56 2.58 0.42 -12.68
C ASP A 56 1.98 1.47 -11.74
N LEU A 57 2.59 2.66 -11.70
CA LEU A 57 2.13 3.73 -10.82
C LEU A 57 0.84 4.39 -11.30
N GLY A 58 0.54 4.37 -12.60
CA GLY A 58 -0.70 4.91 -13.14
C GLY A 58 -1.88 4.05 -12.68
N GLU A 59 -1.79 2.74 -12.89
CA GLU A 59 -2.83 1.81 -12.45
C GLU A 59 -3.04 1.84 -10.93
N VAL A 60 -1.95 1.91 -10.14
CA VAL A 60 -2.05 2.09 -8.68
C VAL A 60 -2.75 3.40 -8.33
N THR A 61 -2.46 4.49 -9.03
CA THR A 61 -3.08 5.80 -8.78
C THR A 61 -4.59 5.75 -9.08
N ASP A 62 -4.97 5.18 -10.21
CA ASP A 62 -6.37 5.06 -10.61
C ASP A 62 -7.18 4.25 -9.59
N GLN A 63 -6.62 3.13 -9.12
CA GLN A 63 -7.26 2.30 -8.09
C GLN A 63 -7.34 3.00 -6.73
N ILE A 64 -6.31 3.78 -6.32
CA ILE A 64 -6.37 4.56 -5.08
C ILE A 64 -7.50 5.58 -5.14
N ILE A 65 -7.64 6.29 -6.27
CA ILE A 65 -8.74 7.25 -6.45
C ILE A 65 -10.09 6.54 -6.33
N GLU A 66 -10.23 5.37 -6.94
CA GLU A 66 -11.47 4.58 -6.86
C GLU A 66 -11.81 4.15 -5.42
N VAL A 67 -10.85 3.59 -4.68
CA VAL A 67 -11.07 3.06 -3.32
C VAL A 67 -11.32 4.17 -2.30
N GLU A 68 -10.62 5.30 -2.39
CA GLU A 68 -10.69 6.36 -1.36
C GLU A 68 -11.82 7.37 -1.61
N THR A 69 -12.44 7.35 -2.79
CA THR A 69 -13.56 8.27 -3.13
C THR A 69 -14.94 7.61 -2.95
N GLN A 70 -14.99 6.34 -2.54
CA GLN A 70 -16.22 5.61 -2.20
C GLN A 70 -16.61 5.82 -0.75
#